data_AF-A0A8U0HZ44-F1
#
_entry.id   AF-A0A8U0HZ44-F1
#
_cell.length_a   1.000
_cell.length_b   1.000
_cell.length_c   1.000
_cell.angle_alpha   90.00
_cell.angle_beta   90.00
_cell.angle_gamma   90.00
#
_symmetry.space_group_name_H-M   'P 1'
#
loop_
_entity.id
_entity.type
_entity.pdbx_description
1 polymer ?
#
loop_
_entity_poly.entity_id
_entity_poly.type
_entity_poly.pdbx_seq_one_letter_code
_entity_poly.pdbx_strand_id
1 'polypeptide(L)'
;MTKNKFFLREEYTQQEKENRIRAEEFTVDNPPVLNILSGTRLTPDDVHDMGREEFLNIIREDISKERYDEFIDKMFEDYGRDGDRFNQQLFFIPPSADLDGLGDSLSKFTDGPLEKPFDFILTQPLYLNEIDIKENTIDLRFNTATHIEEYESDEEIPITVMDEDGNLVQKIPEDQKVSIPTKRRVEARIYKNERIISVSNSEVPSRLQTEIFNIILAVINDSPEIKDSEEVDDD
;
A
#
# COMPACT_ATOMS: atom_id res chain seq x y z
N MET A 1 7.77 18.68 22.04
CA MET A 1 6.55 18.34 21.26
C MET A 1 6.10 16.96 21.68
N THR A 2 4.81 16.79 22.00
CA THR A 2 4.25 15.50 22.44
C THR A 2 4.06 14.61 21.21
N LYS A 3 4.85 13.54 21.08
CA LYS A 3 4.69 12.54 20.02
C LYS A 3 3.35 11.82 20.25
N ASN A 4 2.42 11.92 19.30
CA ASN A 4 1.15 11.19 19.39
C ASN A 4 1.46 9.71 19.07
N LYS A 5 1.34 8.87 20.09
CA LYS A 5 1.70 7.44 20.06
C LYS A 5 0.94 6.65 18.99
N PHE A 6 -0.19 7.15 18.50
CA PHE A 6 -1.09 6.43 17.61
C PHE A 6 -0.79 6.59 16.12
N PHE A 7 0.25 7.34 15.74
CA PHE A 7 0.64 7.48 14.33
C PHE A 7 1.28 6.22 13.75
N LEU A 8 0.89 5.89 12.52
CA LEU A 8 1.25 4.65 11.85
C LEU A 8 2.75 4.53 11.54
N ARG A 9 3.51 5.61 11.32
CA ARG A 9 5.00 5.59 11.26
C ARG A 9 5.54 6.99 11.55
N GLU A 10 6.74 7.06 12.14
CA GLU A 10 7.52 8.31 12.27
C GLU A 10 8.52 8.47 11.11
N GLU A 11 8.94 7.36 10.47
CA GLU A 11 9.92 7.33 9.39
C GLU A 11 9.47 6.36 8.29
N TYR A 12 9.77 6.71 7.03
CA TYR A 12 9.52 5.91 5.83
C TYR A 12 10.85 5.60 5.15
N THR A 13 10.96 4.41 4.53
CA THR A 13 12.12 4.12 3.67
C THR A 13 12.05 4.95 2.39
N GLN A 14 13.18 5.08 1.66
CA GLN A 14 13.21 5.88 0.44
C GLN A 14 12.23 5.40 -0.63
N GLN A 15 12.18 4.08 -0.83
CA GLN A 15 11.24 3.46 -1.77
C GLN A 15 9.78 3.71 -1.35
N GLU A 16 9.50 3.73 -0.05
CA GLU A 16 8.16 4.03 0.46
C GLU A 16 7.77 5.49 0.25
N LYS A 17 8.70 6.42 0.46
CA LYS A 17 8.50 7.85 0.19
C LYS A 17 8.16 8.07 -1.29
N GLU A 18 8.96 7.48 -2.17
CA GLU A 18 8.75 7.55 -3.63
C GLU A 18 7.37 7.03 -4.04
N ASN A 19 6.97 5.86 -3.53
CA ASN A 19 5.69 5.23 -3.87
C ASN A 19 4.46 6.02 -3.37
N ARG A 20 4.64 6.93 -2.42
CA ARG A 20 3.58 7.75 -1.83
C ARG A 20 3.40 9.10 -2.49
N ILE A 21 4.30 9.48 -3.39
CA ILE A 21 4.16 10.66 -4.21
C ILE A 21 3.40 10.25 -5.48
N ARG A 22 2.29 10.94 -5.78
CA ARG A 22 1.51 10.64 -6.97
C ARG A 22 2.28 11.03 -8.23
N ALA A 23 2.04 10.31 -9.33
CA ALA A 23 2.71 10.57 -10.60
C ALA A 23 2.51 12.03 -11.08
N GLU A 24 1.31 12.58 -10.88
CA GLU A 24 0.95 13.97 -11.22
C GLU A 24 1.80 15.04 -10.50
N GLU A 25 2.45 14.69 -9.39
CA GLU A 25 3.31 15.62 -8.64
C GLU A 25 4.72 15.72 -9.23
N PHE A 26 5.10 14.85 -10.17
CA PHE A 26 6.40 14.89 -10.85
C PHE A 26 6.37 15.81 -12.08
N THR A 27 5.89 17.05 -11.89
CA THR A 27 5.80 18.08 -12.94
C THR A 27 6.77 19.23 -12.68
N VAL A 28 7.17 19.93 -13.74
CA VAL A 28 8.06 21.12 -13.68
C VAL A 28 7.46 22.29 -12.90
N ASP A 29 6.14 22.31 -12.72
CA ASP A 29 5.46 23.29 -11.87
C ASP A 29 5.81 23.12 -10.39
N ASN A 30 6.26 21.92 -10.00
CA ASN A 30 6.65 21.62 -8.62
C ASN A 30 8.13 22.00 -8.39
N PRO A 31 8.41 22.92 -7.44
CA PRO A 31 9.76 23.44 -7.23
C PRO A 31 10.85 22.37 -6.99
N PRO A 32 10.61 21.26 -6.25
CA PRO A 32 11.64 20.24 -6.08
C PRO A 32 12.02 19.55 -7.40
N VAL A 33 11.06 19.36 -8.31
CA VAL A 33 11.30 18.80 -9.65
C VAL A 33 12.17 19.75 -10.47
N LEU A 34 11.80 21.04 -10.54
CA LEU A 34 12.60 22.02 -11.26
C LEU A 34 14.04 22.14 -10.72
N ASN A 35 14.20 22.04 -9.40
CA ASN A 35 15.51 22.11 -8.76
C ASN A 35 16.39 20.88 -9.08
N ILE A 36 15.80 19.68 -9.14
CA ILE A 36 16.57 18.46 -9.40
C ILE A 36 17.06 18.41 -10.86
N LEU A 37 16.28 18.96 -11.80
CA LEU A 37 16.64 19.04 -13.22
C LEU A 37 17.96 19.73 -13.49
N SER A 38 18.32 20.73 -12.69
CA SER A 38 19.61 21.44 -12.81
C SER A 38 20.84 20.54 -12.70
N GLY A 39 20.68 19.33 -12.13
CA GLY A 39 21.73 18.32 -12.01
C GLY A 39 21.70 17.23 -13.07
N THR A 40 20.78 17.29 -14.03
CA THR A 40 20.48 16.18 -14.95
C THR A 40 20.61 16.61 -16.40
N ARG A 41 20.52 15.67 -17.34
CA ARG A 41 20.45 15.97 -18.77
C ARG A 41 19.08 16.44 -19.25
N LEU A 42 18.05 16.33 -18.40
CA LEU A 42 16.66 16.63 -18.74
C LEU A 42 16.39 18.13 -18.73
N THR A 43 15.60 18.56 -19.70
CA THR A 43 15.03 19.91 -19.77
C THR A 43 13.59 19.90 -19.24
N PRO A 44 13.03 21.08 -18.89
CA PRO A 44 11.62 21.16 -18.48
C PRO A 44 10.64 20.60 -19.51
N ASP A 45 10.92 20.80 -20.80
CA ASP A 45 10.08 20.29 -21.88
C ASP A 45 10.10 18.75 -21.93
N ASP A 46 11.25 18.12 -21.66
CA ASP A 46 11.36 16.66 -21.61
C ASP A 46 10.50 16.04 -20.50
N VAL A 47 10.32 16.74 -19.38
CA VAL A 47 9.55 16.23 -18.23
C VAL A 47 8.05 16.26 -18.49
N HIS A 48 7.56 17.22 -19.28
CA HIS A 48 6.13 17.38 -19.54
C HIS A 48 5.51 16.13 -20.17
N ASP A 49 6.25 15.46 -21.05
CA ASP A 49 5.78 14.31 -21.82
C ASP A 49 6.25 12.96 -21.22
N MET A 50 6.93 13.00 -20.08
CA MET A 50 7.59 11.84 -19.48
C MET A 50 6.77 11.24 -18.33
N GLY A 51 6.66 9.90 -18.30
CA GLY A 51 6.03 9.19 -17.20
C GLY A 51 6.90 9.21 -15.93
N ARG A 52 6.25 9.12 -14.74
CA ARG A 52 6.94 9.11 -13.43
C ARG A 52 8.12 8.14 -13.39
N GLU A 53 7.93 6.90 -13.84
CA GLU A 53 8.96 5.86 -13.74
C GLU A 53 10.18 6.19 -14.60
N GLU A 54 9.95 6.68 -15.82
CA GLU A 54 11.02 7.12 -16.72
C GLU A 54 11.79 8.30 -16.12
N PHE A 55 11.06 9.30 -15.61
CA PHE A 55 11.66 10.44 -14.93
C PHE A 55 12.56 9.98 -13.77
N LEU A 56 12.01 9.18 -12.84
CA LEU A 56 12.76 8.73 -11.66
C LEU A 56 13.97 7.87 -12.02
N ASN A 57 13.87 7.02 -13.04
CA ASN A 57 15.00 6.22 -13.52
C ASN A 57 16.13 7.11 -14.05
N ILE A 58 15.81 8.11 -14.87
CA ILE A 58 16.82 9.03 -15.41
C ILE A 58 17.46 9.85 -14.30
N ILE A 59 16.68 10.37 -13.34
CA ILE A 59 17.25 11.09 -12.19
C ILE A 59 18.20 10.17 -11.40
N ARG A 60 17.81 8.92 -11.08
CA ARG A 60 18.70 7.99 -10.34
C ARG A 60 20.03 7.74 -11.04
N GLU A 61 20.05 7.76 -12.37
CA GLU A 61 21.27 7.55 -13.16
C GLU A 61 22.14 8.81 -13.26
N ASP A 62 21.51 9.98 -13.40
CA ASP A 62 22.21 11.24 -13.70
C ASP A 62 22.80 11.92 -12.46
N ILE A 63 22.24 11.68 -11.26
CA ILE A 63 22.67 12.35 -10.02
C ILE A 63 23.14 11.37 -8.94
N SER A 64 23.87 11.90 -7.95
CA SER A 64 24.31 11.08 -6.83
C SER A 64 23.13 10.58 -6.00
N LYS A 65 23.31 9.43 -5.36
CA LYS A 65 22.31 8.82 -4.49
C LYS A 65 21.85 9.78 -3.38
N GLU A 66 22.77 10.50 -2.74
CA GLU A 66 22.44 11.43 -1.67
C GLU A 66 21.50 12.55 -2.17
N ARG A 67 21.77 13.08 -3.36
CA ARG A 67 20.95 14.15 -3.95
C ARG A 67 19.58 13.62 -4.41
N TYR A 68 19.53 12.38 -4.88
CA TYR A 68 18.27 11.69 -5.19
C TYR A 68 17.44 11.47 -3.92
N ASP A 69 18.08 11.02 -2.85
CA ASP A 69 17.43 10.78 -1.57
C ASP A 69 16.87 12.10 -0.99
N GLU A 70 17.64 13.19 -1.04
CA GLU A 70 17.17 14.53 -0.65
C GLU A 70 15.99 15.03 -1.50
N PHE A 71 16.01 14.76 -2.81
CA PHE A 71 14.92 15.12 -3.71
C PHE A 71 13.62 14.40 -3.35
N ILE A 72 13.68 13.07 -3.18
CA ILE A 72 12.51 12.28 -2.79
C ILE A 72 12.03 12.66 -1.40
N ASP A 73 12.92 12.96 -0.46
CA ASP A 73 12.54 13.43 0.88
C ASP A 73 11.77 14.74 0.82
N LYS A 74 12.22 15.67 -0.03
CA LYS A 74 11.55 16.95 -0.22
C LYS A 74 10.22 16.81 -0.94
N MET A 75 10.18 16.00 -2.02
CA MET A 75 8.93 15.69 -2.71
C MET A 75 7.93 15.01 -1.76
N PHE A 76 8.42 14.18 -0.85
CA PHE A 76 7.59 13.50 0.13
C PHE A 76 7.09 14.44 1.22
N GLU A 77 7.92 15.37 1.70
CA GLU A 77 7.51 16.40 2.65
C GLU A 77 6.43 17.33 2.08
N ASP A 78 6.59 17.72 0.81
CA ASP A 78 5.71 18.70 0.16
C ASP A 78 4.43 18.05 -0.42
N TYR A 79 4.53 16.84 -0.97
CA TYR A 79 3.48 16.18 -1.79
C TYR A 79 3.23 14.72 -1.44
N GLY A 80 4.01 14.15 -0.51
CA GLY A 80 3.87 12.77 -0.08
C GLY A 80 2.56 12.53 0.66
N ARG A 81 1.93 11.40 0.37
CA ARG A 81 0.77 10.94 1.13
C ARG A 81 1.22 10.08 2.28
N ASP A 82 1.45 10.72 3.42
CA ASP A 82 1.52 10.03 4.71
C ASP A 82 0.26 9.20 4.93
N GLY A 83 0.32 8.20 5.81
CA GLY A 83 -0.89 7.64 6.41
C GLY A 83 -1.66 8.78 7.08
N ASP A 84 -2.59 9.38 6.35
CA ASP A 84 -3.17 10.69 6.63
C ASP A 84 -3.68 10.77 8.07
N ARG A 85 -3.01 11.60 8.88
CA ARG A 85 -3.33 11.83 10.29
C ARG A 85 -4.77 12.31 10.48
N PHE A 86 -5.37 12.95 9.47
CA PHE A 86 -6.75 13.44 9.51
C PHE A 86 -7.79 12.37 9.16
N ASN A 87 -7.37 11.26 8.55
CA ASN A 87 -8.25 10.17 8.11
C ASN A 87 -7.89 8.83 8.77
N GLN A 88 -7.39 8.89 10.01
CA GLN A 88 -7.19 7.72 10.87
C GLN A 88 -8.46 7.44 11.68
N GLN A 89 -8.91 6.18 11.65
CA GLN A 89 -9.92 5.68 12.57
C GLN A 89 -9.25 4.78 13.62
N LEU A 90 -9.61 5.00 14.88
CA LEU A 90 -9.16 4.19 16.00
C LEU A 90 -10.30 3.26 16.42
N PHE A 91 -10.01 1.98 16.49
CA PHE A 91 -10.92 0.94 16.96
C PHE A 91 -10.36 0.28 18.21
N PHE A 92 -11.23 0.01 19.18
CA PHE A 92 -10.84 -0.68 20.41
C PHE A 92 -11.01 -2.18 20.24
N ILE A 93 -9.99 -2.93 20.64
CA ILE A 93 -10.02 -4.38 20.71
C ILE A 93 -10.65 -4.78 22.06
N PRO A 94 -11.59 -5.74 22.09
CA PRO A 94 -12.15 -6.24 23.34
C PRO A 94 -11.07 -6.70 24.33
N PRO A 95 -11.25 -6.46 25.65
CA PRO A 95 -10.29 -6.91 26.67
C PRO A 95 -10.08 -8.43 26.71
N SER A 96 -11.08 -9.20 26.27
CA SER A 96 -11.05 -10.66 26.23
C SER A 96 -10.31 -11.25 25.03
N ALA A 97 -9.95 -10.42 24.04
CA ALA A 97 -9.32 -10.89 22.82
C ALA A 97 -7.86 -11.29 23.10
N ASP A 98 -7.45 -12.46 22.60
CA ASP A 98 -6.06 -12.89 22.67
C ASP A 98 -5.27 -12.27 21.51
N LEU A 99 -4.17 -11.59 21.84
CA LEU A 99 -3.30 -10.93 20.87
C LEU A 99 -1.98 -11.68 20.70
N ASP A 100 -1.76 -12.73 21.48
CA ASP A 100 -0.62 -13.62 21.34
C ASP A 100 -0.76 -14.43 20.06
N GLY A 101 0.34 -14.54 19.29
CA GLY A 101 0.31 -15.21 17.99
C GLY A 101 -0.49 -14.51 16.89
N LEU A 102 -1.11 -13.33 17.14
CA LEU A 102 -1.90 -12.62 16.12
C LEU A 102 -1.08 -12.32 14.86
N GLY A 103 0.19 -11.96 15.02
CA GLY A 103 1.09 -11.72 13.89
C GLY A 103 1.26 -12.96 13.01
N ASP A 104 1.41 -14.14 13.63
CA ASP A 104 1.55 -15.42 12.92
C ASP A 104 0.23 -15.81 12.24
N SER A 105 -0.90 -15.59 12.91
CA SER A 105 -2.23 -15.82 12.33
C SER A 105 -2.50 -14.92 11.12
N LEU A 106 -2.13 -13.65 11.19
CA LEU A 106 -2.25 -12.71 10.05
C LEU A 106 -1.31 -13.06 8.90
N SER A 107 -0.10 -13.54 9.21
CA SER A 107 0.91 -13.89 8.20
C SER A 107 0.45 -15.00 7.25
N LYS A 108 -0.49 -15.86 7.67
CA LYS A 108 -1.12 -16.91 6.84
C LYS A 108 -1.91 -16.36 5.65
N PHE A 109 -2.25 -15.07 5.68
CA PHE A 109 -3.05 -14.41 4.65
C PHE A 109 -2.24 -13.44 3.78
N THR A 110 -0.93 -13.34 3.99
CA THR A 110 -0.04 -12.52 3.15
C THR A 110 -0.02 -13.07 1.72
N ASP A 111 0.11 -12.18 0.73
CA ASP A 111 0.26 -12.50 -0.69
C ASP A 111 -0.97 -13.15 -1.36
N GLY A 112 -2.14 -13.13 -0.69
CA GLY A 112 -3.39 -13.65 -1.21
C GLY A 112 -4.59 -12.69 -1.06
N PRO A 113 -5.67 -12.88 -1.85
CA PRO A 113 -6.91 -12.16 -1.64
C PRO A 113 -7.57 -12.61 -0.34
N LEU A 114 -8.06 -11.64 0.45
CA LEU A 114 -8.80 -11.88 1.69
C LEU A 114 -10.25 -12.30 1.44
N GLU A 115 -10.71 -12.33 0.19
CA GLU A 115 -12.10 -12.65 -0.18
C GLU A 115 -12.56 -14.02 0.29
N LYS A 116 -11.81 -15.11 0.06
CA LYS A 116 -12.31 -16.45 0.40
C LYS A 116 -12.53 -16.70 1.90
N PRO A 117 -11.70 -16.20 2.82
CA PRO A 117 -12.00 -16.29 4.26
C PRO A 117 -12.93 -15.18 4.78
N PHE A 118 -13.10 -14.06 4.08
CA PHE A 118 -13.78 -12.86 4.62
C PHE A 118 -14.78 -12.19 3.66
N ASP A 119 -15.33 -12.92 2.68
CA ASP A 119 -16.32 -12.43 1.70
C ASP A 119 -17.59 -11.87 2.35
N PHE A 120 -17.98 -12.41 3.50
CA PHE A 120 -19.09 -11.93 4.30
C PHE A 120 -18.83 -10.57 4.96
N ILE A 121 -17.57 -10.14 5.04
CA ILE A 121 -17.15 -8.83 5.59
C ILE A 121 -16.86 -7.84 4.45
N LEU A 122 -16.16 -8.29 3.42
CA LEU A 122 -15.59 -7.44 2.37
C LEU A 122 -16.63 -6.99 1.34
N THR A 123 -16.60 -5.71 0.98
CA THR A 123 -17.37 -5.20 -0.16
C THR A 123 -16.58 -4.96 -1.43
N GLN A 124 -15.26 -5.04 -1.33
CA GLN A 124 -14.34 -4.92 -2.44
C GLN A 124 -13.12 -5.82 -2.21
N PRO A 125 -12.41 -6.21 -3.28
CA PRO A 125 -11.20 -7.02 -3.15
C PRO A 125 -10.18 -6.32 -2.25
N LEU A 126 -9.67 -7.04 -1.26
CA LEU A 126 -8.65 -6.58 -0.33
C LEU A 126 -7.55 -7.62 -0.22
N TYR A 127 -6.31 -7.17 -0.30
CA TYR A 127 -5.11 -8.01 -0.24
C TYR A 127 -4.26 -7.55 0.93
N LEU A 128 -3.82 -8.46 1.79
CA LEU A 128 -2.78 -8.17 2.78
C LEU A 128 -1.42 -8.40 2.12
N ASN A 129 -0.67 -7.33 1.91
CA ASN A 129 0.58 -7.39 1.13
C ASN A 129 1.82 -7.34 2.01
N GLU A 130 1.77 -6.65 3.14
CA GLU A 130 2.92 -6.58 4.04
C GLU A 130 2.48 -6.64 5.50
N ILE A 131 3.29 -7.35 6.28
CA ILE A 131 3.19 -7.44 7.72
C ILE A 131 4.57 -7.17 8.33
N ASP A 132 4.63 -6.26 9.30
CA ASP A 132 5.84 -5.96 10.08
C ASP A 132 5.50 -6.09 11.57
N ILE A 133 6.00 -7.17 12.18
CA ILE A 133 5.72 -7.54 13.56
C ILE A 133 6.82 -6.99 14.46
N LYS A 134 6.42 -6.12 15.39
CA LYS A 134 7.28 -5.58 16.45
C LYS A 134 6.79 -6.09 17.81
N GLU A 135 7.58 -5.83 18.85
CA GLU A 135 7.29 -6.24 20.23
C GLU A 135 5.85 -5.86 20.64
N ASN A 136 5.50 -4.56 20.51
CA ASN A 136 4.23 -4.01 20.97
C ASN A 136 3.27 -3.59 19.84
N THR A 137 3.69 -3.68 18.58
CA THR A 137 2.89 -3.24 17.44
C THR A 137 2.95 -4.25 16.29
N ILE A 138 1.86 -4.33 15.51
CA ILE A 138 1.84 -5.04 14.23
C ILE A 138 1.42 -4.04 13.17
N ASP A 139 2.28 -3.82 12.18
CA ASP A 139 1.99 -2.93 11.04
C ASP A 139 1.50 -3.79 9.88
N LEU A 140 0.38 -3.39 9.28
CA LEU A 140 -0.27 -4.09 8.17
C LEU A 140 -0.45 -3.13 7.00
N ARG A 141 -0.20 -3.64 5.79
CA ARG A 141 -0.41 -2.93 4.54
C ARG A 141 -1.33 -3.71 3.65
N PHE A 142 -2.43 -3.07 3.28
CA PHE A 142 -3.41 -3.64 2.38
C PHE A 142 -3.44 -2.91 1.05
N ASN A 143 -3.63 -3.65 -0.03
CA ASN A 143 -4.00 -3.09 -1.33
C ASN A 143 -5.45 -3.43 -1.66
N THR A 144 -6.13 -2.50 -2.30
CA THR A 144 -7.50 -2.68 -2.78
C THR A 144 -7.69 -1.99 -4.12
N ALA A 145 -8.60 -2.50 -4.94
CA ALA A 145 -9.07 -1.81 -6.13
C ALA A 145 -10.17 -0.84 -5.73
N THR A 146 -10.03 0.46 -6.05
CA THR A 146 -11.09 1.44 -5.74
C THR A 146 -11.88 1.91 -6.95
N HIS A 147 -11.21 2.06 -8.08
CA HIS A 147 -11.82 2.46 -9.34
C HIS A 147 -11.26 1.58 -10.46
N ILE A 148 -12.11 1.21 -11.39
CA ILE A 148 -11.68 0.64 -12.66
C ILE A 148 -11.48 1.82 -13.59
N GLU A 149 -10.26 2.05 -14.03
CA GLU A 149 -9.98 2.97 -15.13
C GLU A 149 -10.10 2.17 -16.43
N GLU A 150 -10.92 2.67 -17.36
CA GLU A 150 -10.92 2.15 -18.73
C GLU A 150 -9.75 2.81 -19.45
N TYR A 151 -8.79 1.99 -19.85
CA TYR A 151 -7.72 2.38 -20.76
C TYR A 151 -8.14 1.96 -22.18
N GLU A 152 -8.24 2.95 -23.05
CA GLU A 152 -8.41 2.75 -24.48
C GLU A 152 -7.04 2.88 -25.13
N SER A 153 -6.67 1.90 -25.96
CA SER A 153 -5.50 2.00 -26.82
C SER A 153 -5.73 3.17 -27.77
N ASP A 154 -4.84 4.16 -27.79
CA ASP A 154 -4.75 5.04 -28.96
C ASP A 154 -4.49 4.15 -30.19
N GLU A 155 -5.15 4.44 -31.32
CA GLU A 155 -5.30 3.56 -32.50
C GLU A 155 -3.98 3.10 -33.15
N GLU A 156 -2.82 3.50 -32.63
CA GLU A 156 -1.49 3.21 -33.18
C GLU A 156 -0.58 2.37 -32.25
N ILE A 157 -0.92 2.17 -30.97
CA ILE A 157 -0.02 1.46 -30.01
C ILE A 157 -0.79 0.41 -29.19
N PRO A 158 -0.65 -0.90 -29.51
CA PRO A 158 -1.33 -1.96 -28.78
C PRO A 158 -0.82 -2.13 -27.36
N ILE A 159 -1.73 -2.40 -26.42
CA ILE A 159 -1.40 -2.64 -25.02
C ILE A 159 -0.68 -3.98 -24.87
N THR A 160 0.43 -3.98 -24.15
CA THR A 160 1.22 -5.18 -23.85
C THR A 160 1.24 -5.44 -22.35
N VAL A 161 0.93 -6.68 -21.97
CA VAL A 161 1.02 -7.17 -20.59
C VAL A 161 2.34 -7.91 -20.47
N MET A 162 3.18 -7.48 -19.52
CA MET A 162 4.46 -8.11 -19.21
C MET A 162 4.41 -8.78 -17.83
N ASP A 163 5.22 -9.81 -17.62
CA ASP A 163 5.44 -10.39 -16.29
C ASP A 163 6.43 -9.53 -15.47
N GLU A 164 6.67 -9.94 -14.22
CA GLU A 164 7.59 -9.25 -13.31
C GLU A 164 9.05 -9.22 -13.82
N ASP A 165 9.41 -10.14 -14.72
CA ASP A 165 10.73 -10.24 -15.34
C ASP A 165 10.81 -9.48 -16.68
N GLY A 166 9.73 -8.79 -17.08
CA GLY A 166 9.65 -7.99 -18.31
C GLY A 166 9.40 -8.80 -19.58
N ASN A 167 9.04 -10.09 -19.47
CA ASN A 167 8.67 -10.89 -20.63
C ASN A 167 7.22 -10.61 -21.03
N LEU A 168 6.98 -10.56 -22.34
CA LEU A 168 5.63 -10.39 -22.88
C LEU A 168 4.76 -11.60 -22.53
N VAL A 169 3.73 -11.37 -21.72
CA VAL A 169 2.71 -12.36 -21.34
C VAL A 169 1.56 -12.34 -22.34
N GLN A 170 1.09 -11.14 -22.72
CA GLN A 170 -0.07 -11.00 -23.60
C GLN A 170 0.00 -9.69 -24.39
N LYS A 171 -0.50 -9.73 -25.62
CA LYS A 171 -0.78 -8.53 -26.42
C LYS A 171 -2.30 -8.38 -26.52
N ILE A 172 -2.82 -7.23 -26.13
CA ILE A 172 -4.25 -6.93 -26.19
C ILE A 172 -4.52 -6.22 -27.52
N PRO A 173 -5.46 -6.73 -28.34
CA PRO A 173 -5.85 -6.10 -29.61
C PRO A 173 -6.38 -4.67 -29.42
N GLU A 174 -6.22 -3.84 -30.46
CA GLU A 174 -6.61 -2.41 -30.47
C GLU A 174 -8.13 -2.18 -30.30
N ASP A 175 -8.96 -3.18 -30.58
CA ASP A 175 -10.42 -3.11 -30.45
C ASP A 175 -10.96 -3.51 -29.06
N GLN A 176 -10.07 -3.77 -28.10
CA GLN A 176 -10.45 -4.20 -26.76
C GLN A 176 -10.20 -3.11 -25.71
N LYS A 177 -11.25 -2.77 -24.95
CA LYS A 177 -11.14 -1.95 -23.75
C LYS A 177 -10.40 -2.73 -22.66
N VAL A 178 -9.39 -2.10 -22.05
CA VAL A 178 -8.67 -2.68 -20.92
C VAL A 178 -9.09 -1.98 -19.65
N SER A 179 -9.67 -2.74 -18.72
CA SER A 179 -10.04 -2.25 -17.41
C SER A 179 -8.88 -2.46 -16.44
N ILE A 180 -8.21 -1.38 -16.04
CA ILE A 180 -7.11 -1.42 -15.08
C ILE A 180 -7.65 -0.99 -13.71
N PRO A 181 -7.63 -1.86 -12.69
CA PRO A 181 -8.01 -1.47 -11.35
C PRO A 181 -6.94 -0.54 -10.75
N THR A 182 -7.35 0.67 -10.37
CA THR A 182 -6.51 1.57 -9.57
C THR A 182 -6.26 0.95 -8.20
N LYS A 183 -4.99 0.65 -7.94
CA LYS A 183 -4.54 0.13 -6.65
C LYS A 183 -4.46 1.28 -5.67
N ARG A 184 -5.22 1.16 -4.58
CA ARG A 184 -5.07 2.04 -3.40
C ARG A 184 -4.53 1.24 -2.25
N ARG A 185 -3.79 1.95 -1.40
CA ARG A 185 -3.13 1.39 -0.24
C ARG A 185 -3.84 1.85 1.04
N VAL A 186 -4.09 0.90 1.92
CA VAL A 186 -4.66 1.14 3.25
C VAL A 186 -3.69 0.59 4.27
N GLU A 187 -3.52 1.31 5.37
CA GLU A 187 -2.54 0.94 6.39
C GLU A 187 -3.23 0.77 7.73
N ALA A 188 -2.87 -0.28 8.45
CA ALA A 188 -3.32 -0.48 9.81
C ALA A 188 -2.14 -0.72 10.74
N ARG A 189 -2.26 -0.28 11.99
CA ARG A 189 -1.37 -0.65 13.07
C ARG A 189 -2.18 -1.14 14.25
N ILE A 190 -1.81 -2.30 14.75
CA ILE A 190 -2.35 -2.88 15.96
C ILE A 190 -1.39 -2.53 17.09
N TYR A 191 -1.88 -1.86 18.12
CA TYR A 191 -1.19 -1.55 19.37
C TYR A 191 -1.61 -2.57 20.42
N LYS A 192 -0.75 -3.56 20.69
CA LYS A 192 -1.10 -4.71 21.54
C LYS A 192 -1.44 -4.29 22.97
N ASN A 193 -0.59 -3.47 23.57
CA ASN A 193 -0.73 -3.04 24.98
C ASN A 193 -1.93 -2.13 25.17
N GLU A 194 -2.16 -1.22 24.22
CA GLU A 194 -3.28 -0.28 24.25
C GLU A 194 -4.60 -0.93 23.82
N ARG A 195 -4.54 -2.13 23.22
CA ARG A 195 -5.70 -2.82 22.62
C ARG A 195 -6.43 -1.91 21.63
N ILE A 196 -5.67 -1.25 20.76
CA ILE A 196 -6.19 -0.32 19.74
C ILE A 196 -5.72 -0.74 18.37
N ILE A 197 -6.59 -0.62 17.37
CA ILE A 197 -6.27 -0.72 15.95
C ILE A 197 -6.44 0.67 15.35
N SER A 198 -5.37 1.23 14.81
CA SER A 198 -5.42 2.44 13.99
C SER A 198 -5.47 2.04 12.54
N VAL A 199 -6.48 2.46 11.79
CA VAL A 199 -6.57 2.24 10.34
C VAL A 199 -6.55 3.60 9.64
N SER A 200 -5.50 3.85 8.86
CA SER A 200 -5.36 5.06 8.06
C SER A 200 -5.80 4.83 6.64
N ASN A 201 -6.41 5.86 6.08
CA ASN A 201 -6.95 5.83 4.75
C ASN A 201 -6.82 7.23 4.13
N SER A 202 -6.09 7.38 3.03
CA SER A 202 -5.99 8.69 2.36
C SER A 202 -6.93 8.86 1.17
N GLU A 203 -7.67 7.81 0.74
CA GLU A 203 -8.24 7.75 -0.63
C GLU A 203 -9.43 6.77 -0.82
N VAL A 204 -9.70 5.90 0.15
CA VAL A 204 -10.66 4.79 0.05
C VAL A 204 -11.93 5.08 0.87
N PRO A 205 -13.05 4.37 0.68
CA PRO A 205 -14.24 4.58 1.49
C PRO A 205 -14.00 4.28 2.97
N SER A 206 -14.54 5.11 3.88
CA SER A 206 -14.41 4.91 5.34
C SER A 206 -14.95 3.55 5.81
N ARG A 207 -15.92 2.98 5.08
CA ARG A 207 -16.40 1.62 5.28
C ARG A 207 -15.28 0.58 5.28
N LEU A 208 -14.28 0.73 4.39
CA LEU A 208 -13.18 -0.22 4.28
C LEU A 208 -12.30 -0.24 5.54
N GLN A 209 -12.21 0.88 6.28
CA GLN A 209 -11.53 0.91 7.58
C GLN A 209 -12.24 0.02 8.60
N THR A 210 -13.58 0.02 8.60
CA THR A 210 -14.39 -0.85 9.45
C THR A 210 -14.28 -2.31 9.03
N GLU A 211 -14.24 -2.60 7.72
CA GLU A 211 -14.04 -3.96 7.21
C GLU A 211 -12.67 -4.52 7.59
N ILE A 212 -11.59 -3.73 7.46
CA ILE A 212 -10.25 -4.10 7.92
C ILE A 212 -10.25 -4.41 9.42
N PHE A 213 -10.90 -3.57 10.23
CA PHE A 213 -11.04 -3.82 11.66
C PHE A 213 -11.75 -5.15 11.95
N ASN A 214 -12.87 -5.42 11.28
CA ASN A 214 -13.64 -6.65 11.46
C ASN A 214 -12.87 -7.89 11.01
N ILE A 215 -12.05 -7.82 9.96
CA ILE A 215 -11.17 -8.91 9.54
C ILE A 215 -10.13 -9.19 10.63
N ILE A 216 -9.46 -8.16 11.15
CA ILE A 216 -8.47 -8.34 12.21
C ILE A 216 -9.14 -8.95 13.45
N LEU A 217 -10.34 -8.50 13.83
CA LEU A 217 -11.11 -9.12 14.91
C LEU A 217 -11.49 -10.57 14.63
N ALA A 218 -11.89 -10.90 13.40
CA ALA A 218 -12.19 -12.28 13.02
C ALA A 218 -10.95 -13.16 13.20
N VAL A 219 -9.78 -12.71 12.74
CA VAL A 219 -8.50 -13.43 12.92
C VAL A 219 -8.14 -13.58 14.39
N ILE A 220 -8.37 -12.55 15.21
CA ILE A 220 -8.17 -12.63 16.67
C ILE A 220 -9.07 -13.70 17.30
N ASN A 221 -10.34 -13.75 16.92
CA ASN A 221 -11.31 -14.67 17.50
C ASN A 221 -11.21 -16.10 16.94
N ASP A 222 -10.65 -16.26 15.74
CA ASP A 222 -10.42 -17.54 15.07
C ASP A 222 -9.00 -18.09 15.32
N SER A 223 -8.24 -17.47 16.25
CA SER A 223 -6.93 -17.99 16.66
C SER A 223 -7.16 -19.39 17.25
N PRO A 224 -6.69 -20.45 16.56
CA PRO A 224 -6.98 -21.80 16.99
C PRO A 224 -6.13 -22.05 18.23
N GLU A 225 -6.78 -22.18 19.39
CA GLU A 225 -6.28 -23.17 20.34
C GLU A 225 -6.00 -24.45 19.54
N ILE A 226 -4.77 -24.90 19.66
CA ILE A 226 -4.28 -26.18 19.18
C ILE A 226 -5.35 -27.24 19.50
N LYS A 227 -6.16 -27.62 18.51
CA LYS A 227 -6.96 -28.85 18.56
C LYS A 227 -6.02 -30.01 18.24
N ASP A 228 -5.06 -30.25 19.13
CA ASP A 228 -4.45 -31.57 19.25
C ASP A 228 -5.21 -32.35 20.31
N SER A 229 -5.37 -33.64 20.03
CA SER A 229 -5.98 -34.71 20.83
C SER A 229 -7.51 -34.71 20.94
N GLU A 230 -8.14 -35.47 20.05
CA GLU A 230 -8.76 -36.74 20.44
C GLU A 230 -8.81 -37.66 19.20
N GLU A 231 -7.74 -38.45 19.03
CA GLU A 231 -7.91 -39.80 18.47
C GLU A 231 -8.77 -40.55 19.48
N VAL A 232 -10.00 -40.87 19.08
CA VAL A 232 -10.72 -42.01 19.65
C VAL A 232 -10.84 -43.01 18.51
N ASP A 233 -9.90 -43.95 18.52
CA ASP A 233 -10.10 -45.26 17.90
C ASP A 233 -11.35 -45.89 18.54
N ASP A 234 -12.36 -46.18 17.72
CA ASP A 234 -13.43 -47.09 18.09
C ASP A 234 -13.17 -48.44 17.42
N ASP A 235 -12.92 -49.45 18.27
CA ASP A 235 -12.93 -50.89 17.99
C ASP A 235 -14.28 -51.40 17.43
#